data_AF-A0A1Y2LI24-F1
#
_entry.id   AF-A0A1Y2LI24-F1
#
_cell.length_a   1.000
_cell.length_b   1.000
_cell.length_c   1.000
_cell.angle_alpha   90.00
_cell.angle_beta   90.00
_cell.angle_gamma   90.00
#
_symmetry.space_group_name_H-M   'P 1'
#
loop_
_entity.id
_entity.type
_entity.pdbx_description
1 polymer ?
#
loop_
_entity_poly.entity_id
_entity_poly.type
_entity_poly.pdbx_seq_one_letter_code
_entity_poly.pdbx_strand_id
1 'polypeptide(L)'
;MDADRRLTKALEAANDALQHLSLSPDFSCLDCTHIDRLIGRVVDLPTEGNQRNSRRNLLVIRQWMITEGPGVVLLEVLGQLYWRLGELNSKQFEKFKATLQQQQPYLSLIQDTAAVTLILQRLQHIQRMKAEACQEFLCELSDLTGMKVDSPMAEMEMPRSRSSSPFTPASVHSMDSSSSQETGYMSLIKYVPSAATWSGNVEQHLIDFYVNGICPGRTVATQSNGYLSLLQVANTCLSTRFALLSLSASYISEYLPSQKDYYQQAELYYSTQALQALTTQIANGDNYDGALATSMLLMHHGAVNNPPESPLCWSCHANIFDVIPSDAINHHSDAALFIRAQLTLARTAETSHTLQTTHFHSLETKSWYEGTPPVEAQKICSILGLSPQLLFIISSITALAFDSANANALMYAQLQEAQLHNVQQWTAEPQGAEREILLATAEAFRLAALIYLRCRLYGMTRFHPSVLSLSDALHALLLSLPVKGALYTAIYPVWPLFVAAVTATSDKRDRLYQHVVPIREGDKNTLPAVLRRVSGMRVWLAQQDQSVQRREGWWDEMLGPDSSTTGLGRGLLCLG
;
A
#
# COMPACT_ATOMS: atom_id res chain seq x y z
N MET A 1 -30.55 11.07 36.41
CA MET A 1 -30.81 9.65 36.13
C MET A 1 -29.75 9.02 35.23
N ASP A 2 -29.35 9.63 34.11
CA ASP A 2 -28.42 8.99 33.15
C ASP A 2 -26.95 8.91 33.64
N ALA A 3 -26.53 9.82 34.52
CA ALA A 3 -25.17 9.86 35.07
C ALA A 3 -24.87 8.69 36.05
N ASP A 4 -25.82 8.32 36.92
CA ASP A 4 -25.63 7.19 37.83
C ASP A 4 -25.62 5.86 37.07
N ARG A 5 -26.40 5.74 35.98
CA ARG A 5 -26.46 4.55 35.13
C ARG A 5 -25.11 4.20 34.49
N ARG A 6 -24.33 5.20 34.06
CA ARG A 6 -22.98 4.98 33.47
C ARG A 6 -21.99 4.45 34.50
N LEU A 7 -22.02 5.01 35.70
CA LEU A 7 -21.20 4.53 36.82
C LEU A 7 -21.58 3.10 37.21
N THR A 8 -22.87 2.79 37.31
CA THR A 8 -23.35 1.42 37.59
C THR A 8 -22.86 0.42 36.55
N LYS A 9 -22.98 0.73 35.25
CA LYS A 9 -22.50 -0.15 34.17
C LYS A 9 -20.99 -0.38 34.19
N ALA A 10 -20.21 0.65 34.55
CA ALA A 10 -18.77 0.50 34.70
C ALA A 10 -18.42 -0.40 35.89
N LEU A 11 -19.14 -0.26 37.01
CA LEU A 11 -18.99 -1.14 38.18
C LEU A 11 -19.41 -2.58 37.89
N GLU A 12 -20.50 -2.79 37.16
CA GLU A 12 -20.92 -4.12 36.68
C GLU A 12 -19.80 -4.76 35.84
N ALA A 13 -19.26 -4.03 34.86
CA ALA A 13 -18.15 -4.49 34.03
C ALA A 13 -16.92 -4.92 34.85
N ALA A 14 -16.55 -4.12 35.85
CA ALA A 14 -15.42 -4.40 36.70
C ALA A 14 -15.67 -5.60 37.62
N ASN A 15 -16.88 -5.74 38.14
CA ASN A 15 -17.27 -6.89 38.96
C ASN A 15 -17.28 -8.18 38.15
N ASP A 16 -17.80 -8.16 36.92
CA ASP A 16 -17.78 -9.32 36.01
C ASP A 16 -16.34 -9.76 35.72
N ALA A 17 -15.44 -8.80 35.48
CA ALA A 17 -14.02 -9.08 35.29
C ALA A 17 -13.37 -9.63 36.56
N LEU A 18 -13.64 -9.06 37.73
CA LEU A 18 -13.13 -9.56 39.02
C LEU A 18 -13.62 -10.98 39.32
N GLN A 19 -14.89 -11.27 39.01
CA GLN A 19 -15.45 -12.61 39.16
C GLN A 19 -14.76 -13.58 38.19
N HIS A 20 -14.57 -13.20 36.93
CA HIS A 20 -13.85 -14.01 35.95
C HIS A 20 -12.42 -14.30 36.41
N LEU A 21 -11.69 -13.30 36.89
CA LEU A 21 -10.32 -13.45 37.38
C LEU A 21 -10.25 -14.32 38.64
N SER A 22 -11.26 -14.28 39.51
CA SER A 22 -11.31 -15.13 40.71
C SER A 22 -11.43 -16.63 40.41
N LEU A 23 -11.87 -17.00 39.20
CA LEU A 23 -11.97 -18.38 38.74
C LEU A 23 -10.65 -18.91 38.15
N SER A 24 -9.64 -18.05 37.97
CA SER A 24 -8.37 -18.37 37.32
C SER A 24 -7.20 -18.11 38.27
N PRO A 25 -6.77 -19.10 39.07
CA PRO A 25 -5.83 -18.89 40.18
C PRO A 25 -4.38 -18.57 39.77
N ASP A 26 -3.99 -18.80 38.52
CA ASP A 26 -2.60 -18.64 38.05
C ASP A 26 -2.45 -17.75 36.80
N PHE A 27 -3.55 -17.14 36.33
CA PHE A 27 -3.64 -16.27 35.15
C PHE A 27 -3.06 -16.84 33.82
N SER A 28 -2.57 -18.08 33.81
CA SER A 28 -1.80 -18.68 32.71
C SER A 28 -2.66 -18.99 31.48
N CYS A 29 -3.96 -19.18 31.70
CA CYS A 29 -4.96 -19.50 30.68
C CYS A 29 -5.77 -18.28 30.22
N LEU A 30 -5.43 -17.06 30.67
CA LEU A 30 -6.15 -15.85 30.26
C LEU A 30 -5.86 -15.49 28.80
N ASP A 31 -6.93 -15.26 28.04
CA ASP A 31 -6.82 -14.59 26.74
C ASP A 31 -6.42 -13.12 26.95
N CYS A 32 -5.16 -12.83 26.64
CA CYS A 32 -4.58 -11.51 26.84
C CYS A 32 -4.86 -10.55 25.66
N THR A 33 -5.63 -10.95 24.64
CA THR A 33 -5.84 -10.15 23.42
C THR A 33 -6.37 -8.75 23.72
N HIS A 34 -7.35 -8.61 24.63
CA HIS A 34 -7.92 -7.32 24.99
C HIS A 34 -6.97 -6.47 25.85
N ILE A 35 -6.26 -7.15 26.76
CA ILE A 35 -5.23 -6.55 27.63
C ILE A 35 -4.09 -5.98 26.77
N ASP A 36 -3.60 -6.74 25.79
CA ASP A 36 -2.51 -6.32 24.92
C ASP A 36 -2.90 -5.13 24.02
N ARG A 37 -4.13 -5.16 23.49
CA ARG A 37 -4.67 -4.03 22.71
C ARG A 37 -4.76 -2.76 23.55
N LEU A 38 -5.18 -2.87 24.81
CA LEU A 38 -5.25 -1.72 25.72
C LEU A 38 -3.84 -1.23 26.08
N ILE A 39 -2.92 -2.12 26.46
CA ILE A 39 -1.52 -1.76 26.77
C ILE A 39 -0.85 -1.08 25.58
N GLY A 40 -1.02 -1.62 24.36
CA GLY A 40 -0.48 -1.04 23.13
C GLY A 40 -0.89 0.43 22.93
N ARG A 41 -2.16 0.75 23.22
CA ARG A 41 -2.72 2.12 23.14
C ARG A 41 -2.34 3.02 24.32
N VAL A 42 -2.13 2.45 25.50
CA VAL A 42 -1.69 3.20 26.70
C VAL A 42 -0.22 3.59 26.60
N VAL A 43 0.60 2.72 26.01
CA VAL A 43 2.02 2.98 25.72
C VAL A 43 2.15 4.06 24.62
N ASP A 44 1.39 3.94 23.53
CA ASP A 44 1.42 4.90 22.41
C ASP A 44 0.18 5.80 22.44
N LEU A 45 0.24 6.87 23.23
CA LEU A 45 -0.86 7.83 23.30
C LEU A 45 -1.12 8.47 21.91
N PRO A 46 -2.39 8.59 21.47
CA PRO A 46 -2.73 9.21 20.19
C PRO A 46 -2.16 10.63 20.08
N THR A 47 -1.49 10.93 18.97
CA THR A 47 -0.77 12.20 18.77
C THR A 47 -1.62 13.34 18.19
N GLU A 48 -2.85 13.11 17.69
CA GLU A 48 -3.65 14.16 16.99
C GLU A 48 -5.17 14.22 17.30
N GLY A 49 -5.81 15.33 16.90
CA GLY A 49 -7.01 15.96 17.49
C GLY A 49 -8.37 15.26 17.35
N ASN A 50 -8.56 14.33 16.41
CA ASN A 50 -9.84 13.61 16.24
C ASN A 50 -10.04 12.47 17.25
N GLN A 51 -9.02 12.15 18.06
CA GLN A 51 -9.09 11.14 19.12
C GLN A 51 -9.03 11.74 20.53
N ARG A 52 -9.38 13.02 20.71
CA ARG A 52 -9.21 13.73 21.99
C ARG A 52 -9.88 13.02 23.18
N ASN A 53 -11.05 12.41 22.98
CA ASN A 53 -11.74 11.63 24.01
C ASN A 53 -11.01 10.32 24.31
N SER A 54 -10.61 9.57 23.27
CA SER A 54 -9.81 8.34 23.43
C SER A 54 -8.47 8.60 24.12
N ARG A 55 -7.79 9.71 23.78
CA ARG A 55 -6.55 10.15 24.45
C ARG A 55 -6.77 10.49 25.92
N ARG A 56 -7.85 11.21 26.26
CA ARG A 56 -8.22 11.48 27.65
C ARG A 56 -8.45 10.19 28.42
N ASN A 57 -9.17 9.23 27.83
CA ASN A 57 -9.52 7.96 28.46
C ASN A 57 -8.27 7.11 28.71
N LEU A 58 -7.37 7.04 27.72
CA LEU A 58 -6.08 6.35 27.84
C LEU A 58 -5.17 7.00 28.89
N LEU A 59 -5.17 8.34 29.00
CA LEU A 59 -4.44 9.05 30.05
C LEU A 59 -4.99 8.74 31.45
N VAL A 60 -6.31 8.64 31.59
CA VAL A 60 -6.95 8.27 32.86
C VAL A 60 -6.54 6.86 33.29
N ILE A 61 -6.53 5.91 32.35
CA ILE A 61 -6.10 4.52 32.61
C ILE A 61 -4.60 4.47 32.93
N ARG A 62 -3.77 5.20 32.18
CA ARG A 62 -2.32 5.31 32.44
C ARG A 62 -2.04 5.84 33.84
N GLN A 63 -2.75 6.89 34.24
CA GLN A 63 -2.62 7.45 35.58
C GLN A 63 -3.07 6.46 36.65
N TRP A 64 -4.16 5.72 36.39
CA TRP A 64 -4.65 4.69 37.30
C TRP A 64 -3.64 3.56 37.50
N MET A 65 -2.99 3.10 36.43
CA MET A 65 -1.89 2.12 36.51
C MET A 65 -0.70 2.63 37.35
N ILE A 66 -0.39 3.92 37.26
CA ILE A 66 0.70 4.53 38.04
C ILE A 66 0.32 4.61 39.53
N THR A 67 -0.93 4.96 39.83
CA THR A 67 -1.35 5.19 41.22
C THR A 67 -1.69 3.92 41.97
N GLU A 68 -2.26 2.91 41.30
CA GLU A 68 -2.79 1.69 41.95
C GLU A 68 -2.11 0.40 41.45
N GLY A 69 -1.17 0.51 40.51
CA GLY A 69 -0.41 -0.62 39.98
C GLY A 69 -0.91 -1.11 38.62
N PRO A 70 -0.07 -1.80 37.84
CA PRO A 70 -0.40 -2.22 36.48
C PRO A 70 -1.49 -3.31 36.42
N GLY A 71 -1.73 -4.02 37.54
CA GLY A 71 -2.75 -5.07 37.65
C GLY A 71 -4.18 -4.59 37.35
N VAL A 72 -4.46 -3.28 37.46
CA VAL A 72 -5.76 -2.68 37.11
C VAL A 72 -6.19 -2.96 35.67
N VAL A 73 -5.22 -3.20 34.77
CA VAL A 73 -5.48 -3.50 33.35
C VAL A 73 -6.14 -4.86 33.16
N LEU A 74 -5.98 -5.80 34.10
CA LEU A 74 -6.64 -7.11 34.04
C LEU A 74 -8.16 -6.99 34.08
N LEU A 75 -8.71 -5.87 34.57
CA LEU A 75 -10.15 -5.62 34.50
C LEU A 75 -10.68 -5.47 33.07
N GLU A 76 -9.79 -5.34 32.07
CA GLU A 76 -10.13 -5.36 30.64
C GLU A 76 -10.12 -6.78 30.05
N VAL A 77 -9.96 -7.85 30.84
CA VAL A 77 -9.90 -9.23 30.35
C VAL A 77 -11.11 -9.64 29.51
N LEU A 78 -12.29 -9.09 29.80
CA LEU A 78 -13.52 -9.32 29.03
C LEU A 78 -13.74 -8.29 27.89
N GLY A 79 -12.85 -7.30 27.74
CA GLY A 79 -12.90 -6.29 26.67
C GLY A 79 -14.05 -5.27 26.80
N GLN A 80 -14.62 -5.10 28.00
CA GLN A 80 -15.83 -4.29 28.20
C GLN A 80 -15.61 -3.00 29.00
N LEU A 81 -14.51 -2.85 29.72
CA LEU A 81 -14.33 -1.78 30.70
C LEU A 81 -13.81 -0.49 30.05
N TYR A 82 -12.88 -0.59 29.11
CA TYR A 82 -12.20 0.55 28.46
C TYR A 82 -13.18 1.60 27.93
N TRP A 83 -14.16 1.16 27.14
CA TRP A 83 -15.13 2.08 26.53
C TRP A 83 -16.06 2.69 27.57
N ARG A 84 -16.48 1.91 28.58
CA ARG A 84 -17.34 2.37 29.69
C ARG A 84 -16.64 3.38 30.59
N LEU A 85 -15.35 3.20 30.87
CA LEU A 85 -14.54 4.20 31.57
C LEU A 85 -14.46 5.52 30.80
N GLY A 86 -14.48 5.44 29.47
CA GLY A 86 -14.49 6.61 28.60
C GLY A 86 -15.76 7.46 28.64
N GLU A 87 -16.86 6.91 29.16
CA GLU A 87 -18.13 7.62 29.34
C GLU A 87 -18.22 8.33 30.71
N LEU A 88 -17.28 8.06 31.62
CA LEU A 88 -17.25 8.64 32.96
C LEU A 88 -16.56 10.01 32.96
N ASN A 89 -17.15 10.97 33.68
CA ASN A 89 -16.45 12.20 34.03
C ASN A 89 -15.50 11.98 35.22
N SER A 90 -14.64 12.97 35.52
CA SER A 90 -13.61 12.83 36.56
C SER A 90 -14.18 12.52 37.95
N LYS A 91 -15.34 13.09 38.34
CA LYS A 91 -15.96 12.79 39.64
C LYS A 91 -16.50 11.36 39.70
N GLN A 92 -17.06 10.87 38.58
CA GLN A 92 -17.56 9.51 38.47
C GLN A 92 -16.42 8.50 38.48
N PHE A 93 -15.31 8.80 37.81
CA PHE A 93 -14.13 7.94 37.81
C PHE A 93 -13.50 7.82 39.22
N GLU A 94 -13.44 8.92 39.98
CA GLU A 94 -12.99 8.87 41.38
C GLU A 94 -13.95 8.06 42.26
N LYS A 95 -15.27 8.23 42.09
CA LYS A 95 -16.28 7.43 42.80
C LYS A 95 -16.19 5.94 42.43
N PHE A 96 -15.94 5.64 41.16
CA PHE A 96 -15.70 4.28 40.67
C PHE A 96 -14.49 3.64 41.37
N LYS A 97 -13.33 4.31 41.39
CA LYS A 97 -12.14 3.84 42.10
C LYS A 97 -12.38 3.65 43.60
N ALA A 98 -12.99 4.64 44.26
CA ALA A 98 -13.30 4.56 45.69
C ALA A 98 -14.24 3.38 46.02
N THR A 99 -15.14 3.03 45.10
CA THR A 99 -16.02 1.87 45.25
C THR A 99 -15.25 0.56 45.07
N LEU A 100 -14.36 0.46 44.09
CA LEU A 100 -13.50 -0.71 43.89
C LEU A 100 -12.54 -0.93 45.07
N GLN A 101 -11.97 0.14 45.63
CA GLN A 101 -11.08 0.07 46.80
C GLN A 101 -11.75 -0.49 48.06
N GLN A 102 -13.09 -0.52 48.11
CA GLN A 102 -13.84 -1.16 49.20
C GLN A 102 -14.01 -2.67 48.99
N GLN A 103 -13.69 -3.18 47.80
CA GLN A 103 -13.85 -4.59 47.43
C GLN A 103 -12.55 -5.36 47.65
N GLN A 104 -12.60 -6.40 48.50
CA GLN A 104 -11.45 -7.29 48.73
C GLN A 104 -10.90 -7.93 47.44
N PRO A 105 -11.72 -8.45 46.50
CA PRO A 105 -11.19 -9.02 45.26
C PRO A 105 -10.35 -8.05 44.43
N TYR A 106 -10.73 -6.77 44.43
CA TYR A 106 -9.98 -5.74 43.74
C TYR A 106 -8.63 -5.45 44.42
N LEU A 107 -8.63 -5.31 45.75
CA LEU A 107 -7.40 -5.11 46.53
C LEU A 107 -6.43 -6.28 46.37
N SER A 108 -6.96 -7.51 46.38
CA SER A 108 -6.16 -8.71 46.12
C SER A 108 -5.56 -8.69 44.72
N LEU A 109 -6.32 -8.33 43.68
CA LEU A 109 -5.84 -8.26 42.30
C LEU A 109 -4.67 -7.28 42.11
N ILE A 110 -4.79 -6.06 42.64
CA ILE A 110 -3.77 -5.02 42.43
C ILE A 110 -2.50 -5.26 43.27
N GLN A 111 -2.61 -6.05 44.35
CA GLN A 111 -1.49 -6.44 45.21
C GLN A 111 -0.90 -7.81 44.82
N ASP A 112 -1.55 -8.55 43.92
CA ASP A 112 -1.10 -9.87 43.49
C ASP A 112 0.16 -9.75 42.62
N THR A 113 1.25 -10.29 43.15
CA THR A 113 2.55 -10.33 42.48
C THR A 113 2.49 -11.05 41.14
N ALA A 114 1.67 -12.10 40.99
CA ALA A 114 1.52 -12.83 39.73
C ALA A 114 0.79 -11.98 38.67
N ALA A 115 -0.27 -11.26 39.07
CA ALA A 115 -0.99 -10.33 38.22
C ALA A 115 -0.09 -9.19 37.72
N VAL A 116 0.69 -8.58 38.63
CA VAL A 116 1.66 -7.53 38.28
C VAL A 116 2.75 -8.07 37.36
N THR A 117 3.28 -9.25 37.65
CA THR A 117 4.32 -9.90 36.84
C THR A 117 3.81 -10.19 35.43
N LEU A 118 2.59 -10.71 35.29
CA LEU A 118 1.97 -10.96 33.99
C LEU A 118 1.86 -9.67 33.18
N ILE A 119 1.33 -8.58 33.76
CA ILE A 119 1.17 -7.31 33.02
C ILE A 119 2.53 -6.70 32.67
N LEU A 120 3.54 -6.78 33.55
CA LEU A 120 4.89 -6.34 33.22
C LEU A 120 5.51 -7.17 32.10
N GLN A 121 5.30 -8.49 32.10
CA GLN A 121 5.72 -9.36 31.00
C GLN A 121 5.01 -9.01 29.70
N ARG A 122 3.69 -8.75 29.71
CA ARG A 122 2.95 -8.31 28.52
C ARG A 122 3.41 -6.93 28.03
N LEU A 123 3.66 -5.99 28.94
CA LEU A 123 4.17 -4.66 28.61
C LEU A 123 5.58 -4.72 28.01
N GLN A 124 6.46 -5.54 28.59
CA GLN A 124 7.78 -5.82 28.03
C GLN A 124 7.68 -6.56 26.70
N HIS A 125 6.74 -7.50 26.55
CA HIS A 125 6.50 -8.18 25.28
C HIS A 125 6.03 -7.21 24.20
N ILE A 126 5.11 -6.30 24.50
CA ILE A 126 4.65 -5.27 23.55
C ILE A 126 5.79 -4.29 23.23
N GLN A 127 6.56 -3.85 24.23
CA GLN A 127 7.73 -3.01 24.01
C GLN A 127 8.80 -3.73 23.19
N ARG A 128 9.03 -5.01 23.45
CA ARG A 128 9.99 -5.85 22.72
C ARG A 128 9.51 -6.10 21.30
N MET A 129 8.26 -6.51 21.07
CA MET A 129 7.69 -6.65 19.73
C MET A 129 7.79 -5.35 18.93
N LYS A 130 7.58 -4.20 19.58
CA LYS A 130 7.77 -2.89 18.95
C LYS A 130 9.24 -2.54 18.73
N ALA A 131 10.11 -2.87 19.68
CA ALA A 131 11.55 -2.64 19.58
C ALA A 131 12.19 -3.60 18.56
N GLU A 132 11.69 -4.82 18.42
CA GLU A 132 12.04 -5.80 17.39
C GLU A 132 11.51 -5.34 16.05
N ALA A 133 10.26 -4.87 15.94
CA ALA A 133 9.78 -4.23 14.71
C ALA A 133 10.61 -2.97 14.35
N CYS A 134 11.07 -2.22 15.37
CA CYS A 134 11.95 -1.07 15.19
C CYS A 134 13.40 -1.48 14.89
N GLN A 135 13.88 -2.61 15.43
CA GLN A 135 15.23 -3.12 15.25
C GLN A 135 15.35 -3.90 13.95
N GLU A 136 14.32 -4.61 13.51
CA GLU A 136 14.15 -5.10 12.15
C GLU A 136 14.20 -3.91 11.21
N PHE A 137 13.43 -2.86 11.50
CA PHE A 137 13.48 -1.62 10.74
C PHE A 137 14.87 -0.92 10.79
N LEU A 138 15.61 -0.99 11.91
CA LEU A 138 16.96 -0.40 12.04
C LEU A 138 18.07 -1.29 11.49
N CYS A 139 17.94 -2.62 11.52
CA CYS A 139 18.83 -3.57 10.87
C CYS A 139 18.68 -3.45 9.35
N GLU A 140 17.44 -3.35 8.87
CA GLU A 140 17.13 -2.94 7.49
C GLU A 140 17.81 -1.61 7.12
N LEU A 141 18.04 -0.69 8.07
CA LEU A 141 18.76 0.57 7.87
C LEU A 141 20.30 0.46 8.01
N SER A 142 20.82 -0.43 8.87
CA SER A 142 22.27 -0.64 9.09
C SER A 142 22.90 -1.47 7.97
N ASP A 143 22.18 -2.45 7.43
CA ASP A 143 22.63 -3.24 6.29
C ASP A 143 22.73 -2.39 4.99
N LEU A 144 22.06 -1.23 4.97
CA LEU A 144 22.18 -0.23 3.91
C LEU A 144 23.43 0.68 4.01
N THR A 145 24.12 0.74 5.16
CA THR A 145 25.24 1.70 5.39
C THR A 145 26.59 1.06 5.72
N GLY A 146 26.68 -0.25 5.86
CA GLY A 146 27.97 -0.97 5.95
C GLY A 146 28.83 -0.62 7.16
N MET A 147 28.27 -0.01 8.21
CA MET A 147 28.97 0.24 9.47
C MET A 147 28.27 -0.50 10.60
N LYS A 148 28.99 -1.48 11.19
CA LYS A 148 28.64 -2.05 12.49
C LYS A 148 28.62 -0.93 13.53
N VAL A 149 27.46 -0.67 14.12
CA VAL A 149 27.33 0.15 15.31
C VAL A 149 26.96 -0.76 16.46
N ASP A 150 27.87 -0.84 17.44
CA ASP A 150 27.60 -1.50 18.71
C ASP A 150 26.49 -0.76 19.47
N SER A 151 25.60 -1.56 20.06
CA SER A 151 24.42 -1.12 20.80
C SER A 151 24.79 -0.32 22.06
N PRO A 152 24.06 0.76 22.37
CA PRO A 152 23.94 1.22 23.74
C PRO A 152 22.45 1.21 24.16
N MET A 153 22.10 0.21 24.97
CA MET A 153 21.12 0.44 26.03
C MET A 153 21.82 1.22 27.14
N ALA A 154 21.49 2.50 27.32
CA ALA A 154 21.36 3.14 28.63
C ALA A 154 20.83 4.58 28.49
N GLU A 155 20.00 4.96 29.48
CA GLU A 155 19.64 6.33 29.87
C GLU A 155 18.34 6.94 29.31
N MET A 156 17.31 6.62 30.08
CA MET A 156 16.05 7.31 30.35
C MET A 156 16.28 8.73 30.93
N GLU A 157 15.59 9.77 30.42
CA GLU A 157 14.79 10.76 31.18
C GLU A 157 14.27 11.98 30.37
N MET A 158 12.93 12.12 30.36
CA MET A 158 12.06 13.32 30.54
C MET A 158 12.11 14.61 29.67
N PRO A 159 10.96 15.34 29.56
CA PRO A 159 10.57 16.13 28.38
C PRO A 159 10.45 17.65 28.63
N ARG A 160 10.35 18.45 27.55
CA ARG A 160 9.78 19.82 27.59
C ARG A 160 8.87 20.16 26.41
N SER A 161 7.57 20.03 26.71
CA SER A 161 6.45 20.96 26.46
C SER A 161 6.62 22.21 25.58
N ARG A 162 5.55 22.48 24.78
CA ARG A 162 4.78 23.73 24.52
C ARG A 162 4.47 23.85 23.01
N SER A 163 3.31 24.31 22.51
CA SER A 163 2.05 24.82 23.06
C SER A 163 1.09 25.11 21.89
N SER A 164 -0.22 24.93 22.11
CA SER A 164 -1.40 25.72 21.61
C SER A 164 -1.52 26.11 20.11
N SER A 165 -2.52 25.62 19.35
CA SER A 165 -3.93 26.12 19.23
C SER A 165 -4.11 27.20 18.13
N PRO A 166 -5.33 27.58 17.66
CA PRO A 166 -6.58 26.89 17.30
C PRO A 166 -6.86 27.09 15.77
N PHE A 167 -7.81 26.42 15.10
CA PHE A 167 -9.15 26.94 14.80
C PHE A 167 -9.90 25.88 13.98
N THR A 168 -11.12 25.56 14.42
CA THR A 168 -12.14 24.84 13.63
C THR A 168 -13.18 25.84 13.17
N PRO A 169 -13.80 25.61 12.00
CA PRO A 169 -15.19 25.14 11.93
C PRO A 169 -15.38 24.14 10.76
N ALA A 170 -16.49 23.48 10.45
CA ALA A 170 -17.72 23.10 11.15
C ALA A 170 -18.41 22.01 10.26
N SER A 171 -18.83 20.92 10.92
CA SER A 171 -19.87 19.93 10.58
C SER A 171 -20.81 20.20 9.37
N VAL A 172 -21.03 19.15 8.56
CA VAL A 172 -22.37 18.82 8.03
C VAL A 172 -22.61 17.30 8.17
N HIS A 173 -23.78 16.96 8.71
CA HIS A 173 -24.27 15.63 9.07
C HIS A 173 -24.83 14.80 7.89
N SER A 174 -24.75 13.46 8.01
CA SER A 174 -25.80 12.47 7.63
C SER A 174 -25.40 11.13 8.27
N MET A 175 -26.10 10.56 9.27
CA MET A 175 -27.35 9.77 9.20
C MET A 175 -27.30 8.72 8.06
N ASP A 176 -27.51 7.42 8.25
CA ASP A 176 -27.85 6.62 9.42
C ASP A 176 -27.66 5.12 9.07
N SER A 177 -27.35 4.33 10.08
CA SER A 177 -27.85 2.97 10.37
C SER A 177 -28.12 1.91 9.28
N SER A 178 -27.48 0.75 9.46
CA SER A 178 -28.08 -0.59 9.69
C SER A 178 -27.39 -1.74 8.94
N SER A 179 -27.22 -2.82 9.69
CA SER A 179 -26.51 -4.05 9.39
C SER A 179 -27.18 -4.90 8.32
N SER A 180 -26.44 -5.21 7.26
CA SER A 180 -26.64 -6.40 6.43
C SER A 180 -25.29 -7.09 6.22
N GLN A 181 -25.30 -8.41 6.23
CA GLN A 181 -24.16 -9.29 6.00
C GLN A 181 -23.42 -8.92 4.71
N GLU A 182 -22.29 -8.22 4.80
CA GLU A 182 -21.30 -8.14 3.73
C GLU A 182 -20.15 -9.12 4.04
N THR A 183 -20.35 -10.40 3.74
CA THR A 183 -19.25 -11.37 3.59
C THR A 183 -18.70 -11.36 2.16
N GLY A 184 -18.69 -10.18 1.51
CA GLY A 184 -18.13 -10.00 0.18
C GLY A 184 -16.64 -9.66 0.30
N TYR A 185 -15.78 -10.50 -0.27
CA TYR A 185 -14.33 -10.29 -0.35
C TYR A 185 -14.01 -8.83 -0.76
N MET A 186 -13.45 -8.08 0.18
CA MET A 186 -13.24 -6.63 0.05
C MET A 186 -11.89 -6.25 -0.59
N SER A 187 -11.08 -7.22 -1.00
CA SER A 187 -9.70 -7.03 -1.46
C SER A 187 -9.50 -7.30 -2.97
N LEU A 188 -8.26 -7.35 -3.45
CA LEU A 188 -7.94 -7.68 -4.84
C LEU A 188 -8.21 -9.14 -5.18
N ILE A 189 -8.02 -10.08 -4.25
CA ILE A 189 -8.36 -11.49 -4.44
C ILE A 189 -9.85 -11.68 -4.18
N LYS A 190 -10.59 -12.03 -5.24
CA LYS A 190 -12.06 -12.08 -5.20
C LYS A 190 -12.63 -13.42 -4.76
N TYR A 191 -11.82 -14.46 -4.75
CA TYR A 191 -12.20 -15.81 -4.38
C TYR A 191 -10.99 -16.59 -3.88
N VAL A 192 -11.17 -17.31 -2.78
CA VAL A 192 -10.20 -18.28 -2.27
C VAL A 192 -10.93 -19.63 -2.11
N PRO A 193 -10.44 -20.70 -2.75
CA PRO A 193 -11.00 -22.04 -2.56
C PRO A 193 -10.98 -22.51 -1.10
N SER A 194 -11.97 -23.29 -0.68
CA SER A 194 -12.00 -23.89 0.67
C SER A 194 -11.07 -25.11 0.76
N ALA A 195 -10.23 -25.15 1.79
CA ALA A 195 -9.27 -26.24 2.04
C ALA A 195 -9.94 -27.61 2.25
N ALA A 196 -11.21 -27.65 2.68
CA ALA A 196 -11.92 -28.88 3.03
C ALA A 196 -12.58 -29.59 1.84
N THR A 197 -12.66 -28.96 0.67
CA THR A 197 -13.53 -29.45 -0.41
C THR A 197 -12.83 -30.25 -1.49
N TRP A 198 -11.51 -30.11 -1.70
CA TRP A 198 -10.92 -30.56 -2.98
C TRP A 198 -9.75 -31.55 -2.83
N SER A 199 -9.92 -32.75 -3.39
CA SER A 199 -8.92 -33.82 -3.53
C SER A 199 -8.46 -33.93 -4.99
N GLY A 200 -7.88 -32.86 -5.54
CA GLY A 200 -7.59 -32.71 -6.97
C GLY A 200 -6.10 -32.48 -7.30
N ASN A 201 -5.80 -32.39 -8.61
CA ASN A 201 -4.50 -31.99 -9.14
C ASN A 201 -4.20 -30.52 -8.76
N VAL A 202 -3.02 -30.28 -8.18
CA VAL A 202 -2.51 -28.95 -7.76
C VAL A 202 -2.63 -27.92 -8.87
N GLU A 203 -2.31 -28.30 -10.10
CA GLU A 203 -2.36 -27.37 -11.24
C GLU A 203 -3.78 -26.90 -11.52
N GLN A 204 -4.75 -27.82 -11.47
CA GLN A 204 -6.15 -27.46 -11.67
C GLN A 204 -6.60 -26.49 -10.57
N HIS A 205 -6.19 -26.74 -9.33
CA HIS A 205 -6.51 -25.87 -8.21
C HIS A 205 -5.95 -24.45 -8.38
N LEU A 206 -4.69 -24.36 -8.79
CA LEU A 206 -4.02 -23.08 -9.04
C LEU A 206 -4.63 -22.35 -10.24
N ILE A 207 -5.04 -23.06 -11.29
CA ILE A 207 -5.77 -22.48 -12.44
C ILE A 207 -7.15 -21.96 -12.00
N ASP A 208 -7.90 -22.74 -11.21
CA ASP A 208 -9.21 -22.32 -10.71
C ASP A 208 -9.08 -21.08 -9.82
N PHE A 209 -8.05 -21.02 -8.98
CA PHE A 209 -7.73 -19.83 -8.18
C PHE A 209 -7.29 -18.64 -9.04
N TYR A 210 -6.52 -18.87 -10.11
CA TYR A 210 -6.15 -17.81 -11.05
C TYR A 210 -7.39 -17.15 -11.68
N VAL A 211 -8.30 -17.99 -12.20
CA VAL A 211 -9.51 -17.53 -12.93
C VAL A 211 -10.50 -16.84 -12.01
N ASN A 212 -10.76 -17.40 -10.83
CA ASN A 212 -11.81 -16.91 -9.95
C ASN A 212 -11.29 -15.92 -8.89
N GLY A 213 -10.04 -16.08 -8.46
CA GLY A 213 -9.42 -15.28 -7.40
C GLY A 213 -8.64 -14.08 -7.93
N ILE A 214 -7.67 -14.33 -8.82
CA ILE A 214 -6.73 -13.31 -9.29
C ILE A 214 -7.35 -12.43 -10.38
N CYS A 215 -7.86 -13.05 -11.46
CA CYS A 215 -8.30 -12.33 -12.67
C CYS A 215 -9.37 -11.27 -12.39
N PRO A 216 -10.45 -11.53 -11.63
CA PRO A 216 -11.49 -10.53 -11.37
C PRO A 216 -10.99 -9.37 -10.51
N GLY A 217 -9.85 -9.56 -9.82
CA GLY A 217 -9.14 -8.54 -9.09
C GLY A 217 -8.30 -7.59 -9.94
N ARG A 218 -8.05 -7.92 -11.21
CA ARG A 218 -7.09 -7.16 -12.04
C ARG A 218 -7.72 -5.97 -12.74
N THR A 219 -9.02 -6.00 -13.01
CA THR A 219 -9.73 -4.94 -13.71
C THR A 219 -11.22 -4.96 -13.37
N VAL A 220 -11.85 -3.79 -13.40
CA VAL A 220 -13.32 -3.66 -13.32
C VAL A 220 -14.00 -3.92 -14.67
N ALA A 221 -13.25 -3.96 -15.77
CA ALA A 221 -13.83 -4.17 -17.09
C ALA A 221 -14.47 -5.56 -17.20
N THR A 222 -15.76 -5.63 -17.56
CA THR A 222 -16.50 -6.89 -17.66
C THR A 222 -16.33 -7.56 -19.02
N GLN A 223 -16.02 -6.77 -20.05
CA GLN A 223 -15.92 -7.25 -21.43
C GLN A 223 -14.49 -7.60 -21.86
N SER A 224 -13.49 -7.11 -21.13
CA SER A 224 -12.09 -7.26 -21.51
C SER A 224 -11.21 -7.43 -20.28
N ASN A 225 -10.76 -8.65 -20.01
CA ASN A 225 -9.80 -8.94 -18.96
C ASN A 225 -8.57 -9.62 -19.56
N GLY A 226 -7.48 -8.85 -19.69
CA GLY A 226 -6.23 -9.33 -20.27
C GLY A 226 -5.68 -10.57 -19.56
N TYR A 227 -5.84 -10.67 -18.23
CA TYR A 227 -5.39 -11.85 -17.48
C TYR A 227 -6.18 -13.12 -17.82
N LEU A 228 -7.48 -13.02 -18.06
CA LEU A 228 -8.26 -14.18 -18.54
C LEU A 228 -7.79 -14.65 -19.92
N SER A 229 -7.37 -13.72 -20.80
CA SER A 229 -6.84 -14.10 -22.12
C SER A 229 -5.53 -14.90 -22.02
N LEU A 230 -4.71 -14.67 -20.99
CA LEU A 230 -3.46 -15.41 -20.76
C LEU A 230 -3.71 -16.90 -20.47
N LEU A 231 -4.89 -17.28 -19.98
CA LEU A 231 -5.24 -18.69 -19.81
C LEU A 231 -5.30 -19.43 -21.15
N GLN A 232 -5.81 -18.78 -22.20
CA GLN A 232 -5.85 -19.37 -23.54
C GLN A 232 -4.42 -19.62 -24.07
N VAL A 233 -3.52 -18.67 -23.81
CA VAL A 233 -2.10 -18.80 -24.13
C VAL A 233 -1.46 -19.93 -23.32
N ALA A 234 -1.74 -20.02 -22.01
CA ALA A 234 -1.25 -21.09 -21.14
C ALA A 234 -1.67 -22.50 -21.57
N ASN A 235 -2.81 -22.65 -22.25
CA ASN A 235 -3.23 -23.95 -22.78
C ASN A 235 -2.35 -24.46 -23.94
N THR A 236 -1.62 -23.57 -24.60
CA THR A 236 -0.78 -23.89 -25.77
C THR A 236 0.71 -23.59 -25.56
N CYS A 237 1.04 -22.78 -24.55
CA CYS A 237 2.41 -22.38 -24.22
C CYS A 237 2.76 -22.83 -22.80
N LEU A 238 3.69 -23.78 -22.71
CA LEU A 238 4.06 -24.41 -21.44
C LEU A 238 4.74 -23.42 -20.47
N SER A 239 5.57 -22.51 -20.99
CA SER A 239 6.21 -21.49 -20.16
C SER A 239 5.17 -20.55 -19.50
N THR A 240 4.13 -20.17 -20.25
CA THR A 240 3.05 -19.32 -19.75
C THR A 240 2.23 -20.04 -18.70
N ARG A 241 1.93 -21.33 -18.92
CA ARG A 241 1.25 -22.17 -17.94
C ARG A 241 2.01 -22.21 -16.62
N PHE A 242 3.30 -22.48 -16.66
CA PHE A 242 4.10 -22.53 -15.44
C PHE A 242 4.22 -21.16 -14.75
N ALA A 243 4.37 -20.07 -15.50
CA ALA A 243 4.38 -18.72 -14.89
C ALA A 243 3.04 -18.38 -14.22
N LEU A 244 1.91 -18.77 -14.84
CA LEU A 244 0.57 -18.60 -14.27
C LEU A 244 0.41 -19.39 -12.98
N LEU A 245 0.84 -20.66 -12.96
CA LEU A 245 0.80 -21.53 -11.79
C LEU A 245 1.68 -20.99 -10.66
N SER A 246 2.88 -20.51 -10.97
CA SER A 246 3.78 -19.88 -10.01
C SER A 246 3.15 -18.64 -9.36
N LEU A 247 2.60 -17.74 -10.18
CA LEU A 247 1.88 -16.56 -9.69
C LEU A 247 0.72 -16.94 -8.77
N SER A 248 -0.05 -17.94 -9.17
CA SER A 248 -1.21 -18.42 -8.41
C SER A 248 -0.81 -19.02 -7.07
N ALA A 249 0.25 -19.84 -7.05
CA ALA A 249 0.79 -20.44 -5.84
C ALA A 249 1.31 -19.37 -4.86
N SER A 250 1.95 -18.33 -5.38
CA SER A 250 2.42 -17.20 -4.59
C SER A 250 1.30 -16.47 -3.86
N TYR A 251 0.19 -16.18 -4.55
CA TYR A 251 -0.95 -15.50 -3.94
C TYR A 251 -1.72 -16.40 -2.97
N ILE A 252 -2.02 -17.65 -3.36
CA ILE A 252 -2.87 -18.53 -2.53
C ILE A 252 -2.20 -18.90 -1.20
N SER A 253 -0.86 -18.93 -1.16
CA SER A 253 -0.08 -19.21 0.06
C SER A 253 -0.36 -18.25 1.21
N GLU A 254 -0.77 -17.01 0.93
CA GLU A 254 -1.13 -16.00 1.94
C GLU A 254 -2.50 -16.26 2.58
N TYR A 255 -3.38 -16.98 1.87
CA TYR A 255 -4.76 -17.24 2.33
C TYR A 255 -4.93 -18.61 2.96
N LEU A 256 -3.96 -19.51 2.78
CA LEU A 256 -3.99 -20.87 3.33
C LEU A 256 -2.75 -21.13 4.21
N PRO A 257 -2.66 -20.52 5.41
CA PRO A 257 -1.45 -20.59 6.25
C PRO A 257 -1.03 -22.02 6.61
N SER A 258 -1.99 -22.93 6.77
CA SER A 258 -1.72 -24.35 7.07
C SER A 258 -1.06 -25.11 5.92
N GLN A 259 -1.06 -24.55 4.71
CA GLN A 259 -0.46 -25.12 3.50
C GLN A 259 0.60 -24.18 2.90
N LYS A 260 1.10 -23.22 3.68
CA LYS A 260 2.03 -22.19 3.20
C LYS A 260 3.28 -22.81 2.56
N ASP A 261 3.96 -23.72 3.26
CA ASP A 261 5.18 -24.37 2.77
C ASP A 261 4.94 -25.13 1.46
N TYR A 262 3.78 -25.79 1.35
CA TYR A 262 3.39 -26.53 0.16
C TYR A 262 3.24 -25.60 -1.06
N TYR A 263 2.56 -24.47 -0.91
CA TYR A 263 2.39 -23.51 -2.01
C TYR A 263 3.66 -22.71 -2.30
N GLN A 264 4.51 -22.46 -1.31
CA GLN A 264 5.85 -21.90 -1.53
C GLN A 264 6.73 -22.85 -2.36
N GLN A 265 6.68 -24.14 -2.05
CA GLN A 265 7.40 -25.15 -2.85
C GLN A 265 6.85 -25.22 -4.29
N ALA A 266 5.53 -25.15 -4.46
CA ALA A 266 4.89 -25.11 -5.78
C ALA A 266 5.29 -23.84 -6.56
N GLU A 267 5.30 -22.68 -5.91
CA GLU A 267 5.71 -21.40 -6.49
C GLU A 267 7.15 -21.45 -7.03
N LEU A 268 8.10 -21.95 -6.22
CA LEU A 268 9.50 -22.13 -6.61
C LEU A 268 9.67 -23.16 -7.74
N TYR A 269 8.94 -24.27 -7.67
CA TYR A 269 8.96 -25.30 -8.72
C TYR A 269 8.48 -24.72 -10.04
N TYR A 270 7.30 -24.10 -10.06
CA TYR A 270 6.70 -23.58 -11.29
C TYR A 270 7.44 -22.35 -11.83
N SER A 271 8.02 -21.48 -11.00
CA SER A 271 8.85 -20.37 -11.50
C SER A 271 10.11 -20.89 -12.20
N THR A 272 10.75 -21.92 -11.65
CA THR A 272 11.90 -22.58 -12.26
C THR A 272 11.52 -23.24 -13.59
N GLN A 273 10.40 -23.98 -13.63
CA GLN A 273 9.91 -24.62 -14.85
C GLN A 273 9.52 -23.57 -15.91
N ALA A 274 8.94 -22.44 -15.52
CA ALA A 274 8.59 -21.36 -16.43
C ALA A 274 9.83 -20.78 -17.13
N LEU A 275 10.90 -20.52 -16.37
CA LEU A 275 12.15 -20.00 -16.93
C LEU A 275 12.86 -21.01 -17.85
N GLN A 276 12.87 -22.30 -17.47
CA GLN A 276 13.43 -23.36 -18.31
C GLN A 276 12.66 -23.50 -19.63
N ALA A 277 11.32 -23.59 -19.56
CA ALA A 277 10.46 -23.69 -20.73
C ALA A 277 10.55 -22.43 -21.61
N LEU A 278 10.63 -21.24 -21.01
CA LEU A 278 10.82 -19.98 -21.73
C LEU A 278 12.14 -19.96 -22.50
N THR A 279 13.22 -20.44 -21.88
CA THR A 279 14.54 -20.52 -22.51
C THR A 279 14.52 -21.43 -23.74
N THR A 280 13.91 -22.62 -23.61
CA THR A 280 13.73 -23.55 -24.74
C THR A 280 12.86 -22.94 -25.83
N GLN A 281 11.76 -22.30 -25.47
CA GLN A 281 10.83 -21.65 -26.39
C GLN A 281 11.52 -20.56 -27.22
N ILE A 282 12.31 -19.70 -26.58
CA ILE A 282 13.08 -18.66 -27.25
C ILE A 282 14.11 -19.27 -28.19
N ALA A 283 14.85 -20.28 -27.73
CA ALA A 283 15.91 -20.93 -28.51
C ALA A 283 15.37 -21.60 -29.78
N ASN A 284 14.15 -22.15 -29.71
CA ASN A 284 13.48 -22.77 -30.86
C ASN A 284 12.78 -21.75 -31.77
N GLY A 285 12.56 -20.52 -31.29
CA GLY A 285 11.80 -19.49 -32.00
C GLY A 285 10.29 -19.72 -32.01
N ASP A 286 9.76 -20.39 -30.98
CA ASP A 286 8.36 -20.81 -30.92
C ASP A 286 7.49 -19.79 -30.16
N ASN A 287 6.35 -19.42 -30.75
CA ASN A 287 5.26 -18.67 -30.08
C ASN A 287 5.73 -17.47 -29.24
N TYR A 288 6.33 -16.45 -29.86
CA TYR A 288 6.87 -15.29 -29.13
C TYR A 288 5.82 -14.49 -28.35
N ASP A 289 4.56 -14.48 -28.78
CA ASP A 289 3.46 -13.89 -28.00
C ASP A 289 3.26 -14.64 -26.67
N GLY A 290 3.40 -15.96 -26.66
CA GLY A 290 3.46 -16.77 -25.44
C GLY A 290 4.66 -16.41 -24.56
N ALA A 291 5.82 -16.14 -25.16
CA ALA A 291 7.01 -15.71 -24.40
C ALA A 291 6.78 -14.35 -23.72
N LEU A 292 6.11 -13.41 -24.39
CA LEU A 292 5.69 -12.14 -23.80
C LEU A 292 4.69 -12.32 -22.66
N ALA A 293 3.69 -13.18 -22.83
CA ALA A 293 2.72 -13.52 -21.78
C ALA A 293 3.41 -14.10 -20.53
N THR A 294 4.38 -14.99 -20.74
CA THR A 294 5.23 -15.54 -19.67
C THR A 294 6.00 -14.44 -18.95
N SER A 295 6.67 -13.55 -19.68
CA SER A 295 7.41 -12.43 -19.09
C SER A 295 6.52 -11.45 -18.34
N MET A 296 5.31 -11.18 -18.81
CA MET A 296 4.33 -10.35 -18.10
C MET A 296 3.97 -10.97 -16.74
N LEU A 297 3.67 -12.27 -16.71
CA LEU A 297 3.29 -12.97 -15.48
C LEU A 297 4.45 -13.03 -14.48
N LEU A 298 5.67 -13.30 -14.95
CA LEU A 298 6.87 -13.29 -14.12
C LEU A 298 7.23 -11.87 -13.62
N MET A 299 7.03 -10.84 -14.45
CA MET A 299 7.18 -9.45 -14.03
C MET A 299 6.20 -9.08 -12.91
N HIS A 300 4.92 -9.45 -13.05
CA HIS A 300 3.94 -9.28 -11.98
C HIS A 300 4.41 -10.03 -10.72
N HIS A 301 4.75 -11.32 -10.85
CA HIS A 301 5.23 -12.12 -9.74
C HIS A 301 6.40 -11.43 -9.00
N GLY A 302 7.41 -10.97 -9.74
CA GLY A 302 8.54 -10.25 -9.18
C GLY A 302 8.14 -8.93 -8.53
N ALA A 303 7.24 -8.16 -9.14
CA ALA A 303 6.84 -6.84 -8.62
C ALA A 303 6.13 -6.91 -7.26
N VAL A 304 5.37 -7.98 -6.99
CA VAL A 304 4.60 -8.12 -5.75
C VAL A 304 5.27 -8.98 -4.67
N ASN A 305 6.26 -9.80 -5.05
CA ASN A 305 6.95 -10.71 -4.13
C ASN A 305 8.41 -10.37 -3.87
N ASN A 306 9.11 -9.68 -4.78
CA ASN A 306 10.54 -9.46 -4.59
C ASN A 306 10.77 -8.49 -3.43
N PRO A 307 11.52 -8.89 -2.40
CA PRO A 307 11.97 -7.94 -1.40
C PRO A 307 12.91 -6.91 -2.06
N PRO A 308 13.07 -5.71 -1.47
CA PRO A 308 13.98 -4.68 -1.98
C PRO A 308 15.43 -5.17 -2.16
N GLU A 309 15.82 -6.18 -1.39
CA GLU A 309 17.15 -6.81 -1.40
C GLU A 309 17.29 -7.96 -2.40
N SER A 310 16.24 -8.27 -3.18
CA SER A 310 16.29 -9.31 -4.19
C SER A 310 17.44 -9.03 -5.18
N PRO A 311 18.30 -10.01 -5.47
CA PRO A 311 19.39 -9.83 -6.42
C PRO A 311 18.90 -9.56 -7.85
N LEU A 312 17.64 -9.89 -8.15
CA LEU A 312 17.00 -9.68 -9.43
C LEU A 312 15.85 -8.69 -9.31
N CYS A 313 15.96 -7.57 -10.01
CA CYS A 313 14.87 -6.60 -10.13
C CYS A 313 13.73 -7.19 -10.98
N TRP A 314 12.48 -6.94 -10.60
CA TRP A 314 11.28 -7.36 -11.35
C TRP A 314 11.31 -6.94 -12.83
N SER A 315 12.03 -5.87 -13.15
CA SER A 315 12.19 -5.35 -14.52
C SER A 315 13.02 -6.26 -15.43
N CYS A 316 13.78 -7.21 -14.89
CA CYS A 316 14.61 -8.12 -15.68
C CYS A 316 13.79 -8.93 -16.71
N HIS A 317 12.50 -9.14 -16.44
CA HIS A 317 11.60 -9.83 -17.37
C HIS A 317 11.30 -9.03 -18.64
N ALA A 318 11.60 -7.72 -18.68
CA ALA A 318 11.53 -6.91 -19.89
C ALA A 318 12.66 -7.22 -20.91
N ASN A 319 13.75 -7.86 -20.48
CA ASN A 319 14.83 -8.31 -21.37
C ASN A 319 14.32 -9.19 -22.52
N ILE A 320 13.13 -9.79 -22.37
CA ILE A 320 12.49 -10.58 -23.41
C ILE A 320 12.42 -9.85 -24.76
N PHE A 321 12.21 -8.52 -24.74
CA PHE A 321 12.14 -7.70 -25.96
C PHE A 321 13.47 -7.54 -26.67
N ASP A 322 14.58 -7.66 -25.95
CA ASP A 322 15.92 -7.57 -26.53
C ASP A 322 16.41 -8.92 -27.06
N VAL A 323 15.74 -10.01 -26.64
CA VAL A 323 16.08 -11.38 -27.02
C VAL A 323 15.25 -11.86 -28.22
N ILE A 324 13.98 -11.46 -28.32
CA ILE A 324 13.08 -11.91 -29.40
C ILE A 324 13.05 -10.92 -30.58
N PRO A 325 12.84 -11.39 -31.83
CA PRO A 325 12.68 -10.50 -32.98
C PRO A 325 11.47 -9.59 -32.81
N SER A 326 11.70 -8.28 -32.96
CA SER A 326 10.71 -7.23 -32.70
C SER A 326 9.52 -7.26 -33.67
N ASP A 327 9.76 -7.73 -34.88
CA ASP A 327 8.81 -7.91 -35.97
C ASP A 327 7.97 -9.19 -35.81
N ALA A 328 8.33 -10.07 -34.87
CA ALA A 328 7.64 -11.33 -34.61
C ALA A 328 6.69 -11.26 -33.40
N ILE A 329 6.44 -10.07 -32.84
CA ILE A 329 5.56 -9.86 -31.69
C ILE A 329 4.55 -8.75 -31.91
N ASN A 330 3.39 -8.89 -31.27
CA ASN A 330 2.41 -7.82 -31.21
C ASN A 330 2.75 -6.81 -30.08
N HIS A 331 3.27 -5.64 -30.47
CA HIS A 331 3.62 -4.54 -29.55
C HIS A 331 2.44 -3.87 -28.85
N HIS A 332 1.21 -4.17 -29.30
CA HIS A 332 -0.05 -3.68 -28.77
C HIS A 332 -0.82 -4.75 -28.00
N SER A 333 -0.24 -5.94 -27.82
CA SER A 333 -0.80 -6.95 -26.91
C SER A 333 -0.82 -6.44 -25.46
N ASP A 334 -1.77 -6.93 -24.67
CA ASP A 334 -1.88 -6.60 -23.25
C ASP A 334 -0.57 -6.89 -22.49
N ALA A 335 0.12 -7.98 -22.82
CA ALA A 335 1.40 -8.33 -22.22
C ALA A 335 2.49 -7.29 -22.54
N ALA A 336 2.59 -6.87 -23.80
CA ALA A 336 3.56 -5.86 -24.21
C ALA A 336 3.25 -4.49 -23.57
N LEU A 337 1.99 -4.08 -23.56
CA LEU A 337 1.55 -2.82 -22.94
C LEU A 337 1.78 -2.84 -21.43
N PHE A 338 1.54 -3.97 -20.76
CA PHE A 338 1.82 -4.11 -19.32
C PHE A 338 3.29 -3.93 -18.99
N ILE A 339 4.18 -4.68 -19.65
CA ILE A 339 5.63 -4.59 -19.42
C ILE A 339 6.12 -3.16 -19.67
N ARG A 340 5.65 -2.55 -20.76
CA ARG A 340 5.98 -1.17 -21.12
C ARG A 340 5.49 -0.16 -20.09
N ALA A 341 4.27 -0.32 -19.59
CA ALA A 341 3.70 0.56 -18.58
C ALA A 341 4.51 0.51 -17.28
N GLN A 342 4.83 -0.68 -16.79
CA GLN A 342 5.61 -0.83 -15.56
C GLN A 342 6.97 -0.14 -15.65
N LEU A 343 7.71 -0.35 -16.75
CA LEU A 343 8.98 0.34 -16.98
C LEU A 343 8.80 1.85 -17.10
N THR A 344 7.92 2.30 -18.00
CA THR A 344 7.70 3.74 -18.25
C THR A 344 7.37 4.49 -16.97
N LEU A 345 6.46 3.95 -16.15
CA LEU A 345 6.07 4.57 -14.89
C LEU A 345 7.22 4.54 -13.88
N ALA A 346 7.97 3.44 -13.78
CA ALA A 346 9.14 3.35 -12.90
C ALA A 346 10.23 4.38 -13.26
N ARG A 347 10.49 4.60 -14.55
CA ARG A 347 11.47 5.61 -15.04
C ARG A 347 11.14 7.04 -14.60
N THR A 348 9.87 7.35 -14.32
CA THR A 348 9.49 8.69 -13.83
C THR A 348 10.04 9.03 -12.44
N ALA A 349 10.44 8.01 -11.68
CA ALA A 349 11.03 8.12 -10.34
C ALA A 349 12.57 8.01 -10.36
N GLU A 350 13.19 8.07 -11.54
CA GLU A 350 14.64 8.13 -11.68
C GLU A 350 15.12 9.56 -11.97
N THR A 351 16.33 9.88 -11.49
CA THR A 351 16.98 11.16 -11.79
C THR A 351 17.43 11.20 -13.26
N SER A 352 17.61 12.39 -13.83
CA SER A 352 18.13 12.55 -15.19
C SER A 352 19.51 11.94 -15.35
N HIS A 353 20.35 11.98 -14.30
CA HIS A 353 21.65 11.31 -14.30
C HIS A 353 21.51 9.79 -14.41
N THR A 354 20.63 9.19 -13.60
CA THR A 354 20.35 7.74 -13.65
C THR A 354 19.84 7.34 -15.03
N LEU A 355 18.90 8.10 -15.60
CA LEU A 355 18.34 7.86 -16.93
C LEU A 355 19.41 7.93 -18.04
N GLN A 356 20.38 8.85 -17.96
CA GLN A 356 21.48 8.94 -18.93
C GLN A 356 22.38 7.70 -18.93
N THR A 357 22.58 7.08 -17.77
CA THR A 357 23.41 5.88 -17.61
C THR A 357 22.63 4.58 -17.79
N THR A 358 21.31 4.67 -17.93
CA THR A 358 20.42 3.51 -18.03
C THR A 358 20.49 2.90 -19.42
N HIS A 359 20.64 1.58 -19.47
CA HIS A 359 20.41 0.83 -20.70
C HIS A 359 18.89 0.64 -20.90
N PHE A 360 18.32 1.40 -21.82
CA PHE A 360 16.92 1.25 -22.21
C PHE A 360 16.73 0.01 -23.07
N HIS A 361 15.62 -0.70 -22.85
CA HIS A 361 15.27 -1.84 -23.69
C HIS A 361 14.80 -1.38 -25.08
N SER A 362 14.86 -2.28 -26.04
CA SER A 362 14.32 -2.05 -27.39
C SER A 362 12.83 -1.68 -27.39
N LEU A 363 12.06 -2.17 -26.41
CA LEU A 363 10.64 -1.79 -26.25
C LEU A 363 10.41 -0.34 -25.82
N GLU A 364 11.41 0.30 -25.22
CA GLU A 364 11.37 1.69 -24.75
C GLU A 364 11.87 2.66 -25.83
N THR A 365 12.73 2.18 -26.74
CA THR A 365 13.42 3.01 -27.74
C THR A 365 12.83 2.93 -29.15
N LYS A 366 12.16 1.83 -29.50
CA LYS A 366 11.51 1.68 -30.81
C LYS A 366 10.18 2.43 -30.87
N SER A 367 9.80 2.86 -32.07
CA SER A 367 8.55 3.58 -32.32
C SER A 367 7.31 2.67 -32.30
N TRP A 368 7.07 1.98 -31.17
CA TRP A 368 5.93 1.08 -30.97
C TRP A 368 4.56 1.77 -31.10
N TYR A 369 4.53 3.08 -30.94
CA TYR A 369 3.33 3.90 -31.08
C TYR A 369 3.08 4.33 -32.55
N GLU A 370 4.12 4.41 -33.38
CA GLU A 370 3.96 4.81 -34.78
C GLU A 370 3.07 3.81 -35.54
N GLY A 371 2.13 4.34 -36.31
CA GLY A 371 1.17 3.52 -37.07
C GLY A 371 -0.02 2.98 -36.27
N THR A 372 -0.10 3.23 -34.95
CA THR A 372 -1.29 2.85 -34.16
C THR A 372 -2.51 3.66 -34.60
N PRO A 373 -3.63 3.02 -34.97
CA PRO A 373 -4.87 3.73 -35.30
C PRO A 373 -5.31 4.63 -34.14
N PRO A 374 -5.71 5.90 -34.39
CA PRO A 374 -6.06 6.84 -33.32
C PRO A 374 -7.11 6.31 -32.33
N VAL A 375 -8.08 5.54 -32.82
CA VAL A 375 -9.15 4.94 -32.01
C VAL A 375 -8.57 3.94 -31.01
N GLU A 376 -7.67 3.06 -31.43
CA GLU A 376 -7.03 2.08 -30.54
C GLU A 376 -6.02 2.75 -29.60
N ALA A 377 -5.29 3.75 -30.09
CA ALA A 377 -4.34 4.54 -29.30
C ALA A 377 -5.02 5.24 -28.10
N GLN A 378 -6.27 5.65 -28.25
CA GLN A 378 -7.07 6.34 -27.24
C GLN A 378 -7.90 5.43 -26.33
N LYS A 379 -7.98 4.14 -26.69
CA LYS A 379 -8.76 3.17 -25.92
C LYS A 379 -8.03 2.85 -24.61
N ILE A 380 -8.76 2.88 -23.50
CA ILE A 380 -8.23 2.50 -22.19
C ILE A 380 -7.89 1.01 -22.21
N CYS A 381 -6.64 0.67 -21.91
CA CYS A 381 -6.24 -0.71 -21.68
C CYS A 381 -6.77 -1.13 -20.30
N SER A 382 -7.61 -2.18 -20.27
CA SER A 382 -8.37 -2.53 -19.07
C SER A 382 -7.51 -3.01 -17.91
N ILE A 383 -6.31 -3.53 -18.17
CA ILE A 383 -5.38 -3.99 -17.13
C ILE A 383 -4.41 -2.89 -16.65
N LEU A 384 -4.36 -1.74 -17.33
CA LEU A 384 -3.51 -0.61 -16.96
C LEU A 384 -4.31 0.56 -16.38
N GLY A 385 -5.56 0.73 -16.82
CA GLY A 385 -6.38 1.88 -16.45
C GLY A 385 -6.05 3.16 -17.22
N LEU A 386 -5.19 3.11 -18.23
CA LEU A 386 -4.90 4.21 -19.15
C LEU A 386 -4.77 3.75 -20.61
N SER A 387 -4.79 4.70 -21.53
CA SER A 387 -4.61 4.46 -22.97
C SER A 387 -3.14 4.37 -23.40
N PRO A 388 -2.82 3.63 -24.49
CA PRO A 388 -1.48 3.62 -25.07
C PRO A 388 -0.95 5.02 -25.44
N GLN A 389 -1.81 5.92 -25.93
CA GLN A 389 -1.44 7.31 -26.23
C GLN A 389 -0.94 8.05 -24.98
N LEU A 390 -1.66 7.94 -23.86
CA LEU A 390 -1.24 8.59 -22.62
C LEU A 390 0.07 8.01 -22.10
N LEU A 391 0.25 6.69 -22.20
CA LEU A 391 1.50 6.02 -21.83
C LEU A 391 2.69 6.53 -22.66
N PHE A 392 2.49 6.67 -23.98
CA PHE A 392 3.50 7.23 -24.88
C PHE A 392 3.87 8.68 -24.51
N ILE A 393 2.89 9.51 -24.15
CA ILE A 393 3.15 10.88 -23.71
C ILE A 393 3.98 10.89 -22.41
N ILE A 394 3.65 10.05 -21.42
CA ILE A 394 4.42 9.94 -20.16
C ILE A 394 5.87 9.52 -20.46
N SER A 395 6.07 8.52 -21.31
CA SER A 395 7.40 8.10 -21.77
C SER A 395 8.17 9.23 -22.45
N SER A 396 7.50 9.99 -23.32
CA SER A 396 8.09 11.14 -24.03
C SER A 396 8.52 12.26 -23.08
N ILE A 397 7.73 12.56 -22.04
CA ILE A 397 8.09 13.55 -21.01
C ILE A 397 9.36 13.11 -20.26
N THR A 398 9.44 11.83 -19.88
CA THR A 398 10.62 11.26 -19.21
C THR A 398 11.85 11.32 -20.12
N ALA A 399 11.69 11.04 -21.41
CA ALA A 399 12.78 11.12 -22.39
C ALA A 399 13.34 12.54 -22.54
N LEU A 400 12.46 13.55 -22.61
CA LEU A 400 12.86 14.95 -22.66
C LEU A 400 13.61 15.41 -21.41
N ALA A 401 13.37 14.80 -20.26
CA ALA A 401 13.97 15.21 -19.00
C ALA A 401 15.49 14.90 -18.90
N PHE A 402 16.00 13.92 -19.66
CA PHE A 402 17.43 13.57 -19.63
C PHE A 402 18.23 14.15 -20.80
N ASP A 403 17.57 14.58 -21.88
CA ASP A 403 18.17 15.25 -23.05
C ASP A 403 18.23 16.78 -22.87
N SER A 404 18.89 17.25 -21.80
CA SER A 404 18.97 18.67 -21.43
C SER A 404 19.75 19.54 -22.43
N ALA A 405 20.48 18.93 -23.36
CA ALA A 405 21.18 19.61 -24.44
C ALA A 405 20.28 19.96 -25.65
N ASN A 406 19.03 19.48 -25.65
CA ASN A 406 18.10 19.68 -26.75
C ASN A 406 17.57 21.11 -26.76
N ALA A 407 18.07 21.92 -27.70
CA ALA A 407 17.63 23.31 -27.91
C ALA A 407 16.11 23.45 -28.13
N ASN A 408 15.43 22.36 -28.53
CA ASN A 408 13.99 22.31 -28.78
C ASN A 408 13.19 21.68 -27.62
N ALA A 409 13.81 21.35 -26.48
CA ALA A 409 13.15 20.69 -25.36
C ALA A 409 11.88 21.43 -24.88
N LEU A 410 11.92 22.76 -24.82
CA LEU A 410 10.77 23.57 -24.43
C LEU A 410 9.60 23.46 -25.43
N MET A 411 9.90 23.49 -26.73
CA MET A 411 8.90 23.32 -27.79
C MET A 411 8.25 21.93 -27.71
N TYR A 412 9.06 20.88 -27.51
CA TYR A 412 8.52 19.53 -27.34
C TYR A 412 7.69 19.41 -26.06
N ALA A 413 8.12 20.00 -24.95
CA ALA A 413 7.33 20.02 -23.72
C ALA A 413 5.97 20.71 -23.91
N GLN A 414 5.91 21.82 -24.65
CA GLN A 414 4.66 22.51 -24.99
C GLN A 414 3.75 21.64 -25.88
N LEU A 415 4.32 20.91 -26.83
CA LEU A 415 3.57 19.96 -27.65
C LEU A 415 2.96 18.85 -26.79
N GLN A 416 3.72 18.27 -25.85
CA GLN A 416 3.24 17.24 -24.94
C GLN A 416 2.15 17.79 -23.99
N GLU A 417 2.30 19.00 -23.47
CA GLU A 417 1.26 19.64 -22.64
C GLU A 417 -0.03 19.86 -23.44
N ALA A 418 0.07 20.34 -24.68
CA ALA A 418 -1.09 20.48 -25.56
C ALA A 418 -1.76 19.13 -25.87
N GLN A 419 -0.99 18.07 -26.06
CA GLN A 419 -1.52 16.71 -26.24
C GLN A 419 -2.24 16.21 -24.97
N LEU A 420 -1.68 16.43 -23.78
CA LEU A 420 -2.32 16.08 -22.51
C LEU A 420 -3.61 16.83 -22.24
N HIS A 421 -3.74 18.07 -22.73
CA HIS A 421 -4.98 18.82 -22.63
C HIS A 421 -6.08 18.29 -23.57
N ASN A 422 -5.70 17.70 -24.70
CA ASN A 422 -6.64 17.27 -25.75
C ASN A 422 -6.83 15.75 -25.81
N VAL A 423 -6.07 14.96 -25.04
CA VAL A 423 -6.21 13.50 -25.04
C VAL A 423 -7.59 13.10 -24.54
N GLN A 424 -8.32 12.38 -25.37
CA GLN A 424 -9.62 11.81 -25.04
C GLN A 424 -9.47 10.31 -24.90
N GLN A 425 -9.66 9.81 -23.69
CA GLN A 425 -9.60 8.38 -23.41
C GLN A 425 -11.01 7.80 -23.40
N TRP A 426 -11.20 6.63 -23.98
CA TRP A 426 -12.51 5.99 -24.06
C TRP A 426 -12.44 4.51 -23.72
N THR A 427 -13.58 3.92 -23.34
CA THR A 427 -13.72 2.49 -23.06
C THR A 427 -14.97 1.94 -23.74
N ALA A 428 -14.92 0.66 -24.12
CA ALA A 428 -16.06 -0.08 -24.66
C ALA A 428 -17.04 -0.54 -23.55
N GLU A 429 -16.64 -0.40 -22.28
CA GLU A 429 -17.44 -0.83 -21.13
C GLU A 429 -18.85 -0.20 -21.17
N PRO A 430 -19.91 -0.97 -20.88
CA PRO A 430 -21.27 -0.44 -20.79
C PRO A 430 -21.41 0.70 -19.78
N GLN A 431 -22.51 1.44 -19.85
CA GLN A 431 -22.80 2.45 -18.83
C GLN A 431 -23.00 1.76 -17.47
N GLY A 432 -22.28 2.23 -16.45
CA GLY A 432 -22.23 1.62 -15.13
C GLY A 432 -21.04 2.13 -14.32
N ALA A 433 -20.94 1.67 -13.07
CA ALA A 433 -19.90 2.09 -12.13
C ALA A 433 -18.50 1.67 -12.61
N GLU A 434 -18.37 0.52 -13.27
CA GLU A 434 -17.14 0.00 -13.84
C GLU A 434 -16.55 0.95 -14.89
N ARG A 435 -17.41 1.47 -15.77
CA ARG A 435 -17.03 2.48 -16.77
C ARG A 435 -16.62 3.78 -16.12
N GLU A 436 -17.37 4.25 -15.12
CA GLU A 436 -17.05 5.48 -14.39
C GLU A 436 -15.67 5.37 -13.72
N ILE A 437 -15.36 4.23 -13.11
CA ILE A 437 -14.05 3.97 -12.49
C ILE A 437 -12.94 3.91 -13.53
N LEU A 438 -13.13 3.23 -14.67
CA LEU A 438 -12.11 3.22 -15.73
C LEU A 438 -11.79 4.62 -16.22
N LEU A 439 -12.82 5.44 -16.47
CA LEU A 439 -12.65 6.82 -16.91
C LEU A 439 -11.99 7.70 -15.83
N ALA A 440 -12.38 7.54 -14.57
CA ALA A 440 -11.79 8.25 -13.44
C ALA A 440 -10.33 7.88 -13.22
N THR A 441 -9.98 6.59 -13.31
CA THR A 441 -8.59 6.11 -13.24
C THR A 441 -7.77 6.70 -14.40
N ALA A 442 -8.29 6.65 -15.62
CA ALA A 442 -7.61 7.19 -16.80
C ALA A 442 -7.38 8.71 -16.69
N GLU A 443 -8.34 9.44 -16.14
CA GLU A 443 -8.22 10.87 -15.86
C GLU A 443 -7.19 11.16 -14.76
N ALA A 444 -7.07 10.31 -13.74
CA ALA A 444 -6.04 10.45 -12.71
C ALA A 444 -4.63 10.36 -13.31
N PHE A 445 -4.41 9.44 -14.26
CA PHE A 445 -3.15 9.37 -15.02
C PHE A 445 -2.91 10.64 -15.84
N ARG A 446 -3.93 11.20 -16.49
CA ARG A 446 -3.79 12.41 -17.31
C ARG A 446 -3.42 13.64 -16.46
N LEU A 447 -4.08 13.81 -15.31
CA LEU A 447 -3.78 14.90 -14.37
C LEU A 447 -2.38 14.74 -13.78
N ALA A 448 -1.99 13.53 -13.38
CA ALA A 448 -0.65 13.26 -12.88
C ALA A 448 0.43 13.50 -13.95
N ALA A 449 0.17 13.19 -15.22
CA ALA A 449 1.08 13.51 -16.34
C ALA A 449 1.26 15.00 -16.55
N LEU A 450 0.19 15.81 -16.42
CA LEU A 450 0.30 17.26 -16.48
C LEU A 450 1.14 17.82 -15.31
N ILE A 451 0.92 17.32 -14.10
CA ILE A 451 1.72 17.71 -12.93
C ILE A 451 3.18 17.31 -13.15
N TYR A 452 3.43 16.06 -13.53
CA TYR A 452 4.76 15.53 -13.79
C TYR A 452 5.49 16.38 -14.83
N LEU A 453 4.88 16.66 -15.98
CA LEU A 453 5.46 17.52 -17.02
C LEU A 453 5.85 18.90 -16.48
N ARG A 454 4.93 19.58 -15.78
CA ARG A 454 5.16 20.93 -15.25
C ARG A 454 6.28 20.96 -14.22
N CYS A 455 6.33 19.95 -13.36
CA CYS A 455 7.36 19.86 -12.34
C CYS A 455 8.71 19.45 -12.92
N ARG A 456 8.72 18.45 -13.81
CA ARG A 456 9.92 17.85 -14.38
C ARG A 456 10.59 18.73 -15.44
N LEU A 457 9.83 19.26 -16.39
CA LEU A 457 10.38 19.96 -17.55
C LEU A 457 10.35 21.49 -17.41
N TYR A 458 9.32 22.05 -16.76
CA TYR A 458 9.24 23.52 -16.57
C TYR A 458 9.81 23.99 -15.22
N GLY A 459 10.25 23.06 -14.36
CA GLY A 459 10.74 23.38 -13.03
C GLY A 459 9.69 24.04 -12.14
N MET A 460 8.39 23.92 -12.44
CA MET A 460 7.34 24.46 -11.59
C MET A 460 7.32 23.69 -10.28
N THR A 461 7.52 24.38 -9.16
CA THR A 461 7.51 23.73 -7.86
C THR A 461 6.10 23.31 -7.48
N ARG A 462 5.99 22.47 -6.47
CA ARG A 462 4.73 22.10 -5.83
C ARG A 462 3.88 23.27 -5.30
N PHE A 463 4.46 24.48 -5.21
CA PHE A 463 3.76 25.69 -4.75
C PHE A 463 3.23 26.54 -5.90
N HIS A 464 3.59 26.21 -7.15
CA HIS A 464 3.10 26.92 -8.33
C HIS A 464 1.57 26.80 -8.46
N PRO A 465 0.82 27.91 -8.70
CA PRO A 465 -0.64 27.87 -8.77
C PRO A 465 -1.21 26.86 -9.76
N SER A 466 -0.53 26.70 -10.90
CA SER A 466 -0.93 25.73 -11.93
C SER A 466 -0.69 24.27 -11.51
N VAL A 467 0.26 24.01 -10.61
CA VAL A 467 0.49 22.68 -10.01
C VAL A 467 -0.49 22.43 -8.89
N LEU A 468 -0.75 23.43 -8.03
CA LEU A 468 -1.74 23.35 -6.95
C LEU A 468 -3.15 23.03 -7.49
N SER A 469 -3.61 23.75 -8.52
CA SER A 469 -4.92 23.49 -9.12
C SER A 469 -5.07 22.07 -9.66
N LEU A 470 -4.03 21.54 -10.32
CA LEU A 470 -4.04 20.16 -10.81
C LEU A 470 -3.94 19.14 -9.66
N SER A 471 -3.10 19.42 -8.66
CA SER A 471 -2.94 18.59 -7.47
C SER A 471 -4.25 18.46 -6.71
N ASP A 472 -5.04 19.53 -6.64
CA ASP A 472 -6.36 19.54 -5.98
C ASP A 472 -7.38 18.68 -6.73
N ALA A 473 -7.41 18.80 -8.06
CA ALA A 473 -8.26 17.95 -8.90
C ALA A 473 -7.86 16.48 -8.79
N LEU A 474 -6.56 16.18 -8.88
CA LEU A 474 -6.05 14.81 -8.76
C LEU A 474 -6.32 14.23 -7.36
N HIS A 475 -6.14 15.03 -6.30
CA HIS A 475 -6.42 14.62 -4.93
C HIS A 475 -7.89 14.26 -4.73
N ALA A 476 -8.80 15.12 -5.21
CA ALA A 476 -10.24 14.85 -5.13
C ALA A 476 -10.62 13.57 -5.90
N LEU A 477 -10.05 13.38 -7.08
CA LEU A 477 -10.28 12.20 -7.91
C LEU A 477 -9.78 10.91 -7.24
N LEU A 478 -8.55 10.90 -6.72
CA LEU A 478 -7.99 9.76 -5.99
C LEU A 478 -8.83 9.36 -4.77
N LEU A 479 -9.34 10.35 -4.01
CA LEU A 479 -10.22 10.10 -2.87
C LEU A 479 -11.60 9.54 -3.27
N SER A 480 -12.03 9.75 -4.52
CA SER A 480 -13.28 9.19 -5.04
C SER A 480 -13.15 7.74 -5.52
N LEU A 481 -11.93 7.29 -5.82
CA LEU A 481 -11.69 5.94 -6.33
C LEU A 481 -11.82 4.87 -5.23
N PRO A 482 -12.36 3.68 -5.56
CA PRO A 482 -12.55 2.61 -4.60
C PRO A 482 -11.19 2.03 -4.16
N VAL A 483 -11.03 1.89 -2.84
CA VAL A 483 -9.86 1.26 -2.19
C VAL A 483 -10.20 -0.08 -1.54
N LYS A 484 -11.48 -0.47 -1.60
CA LYS A 484 -12.04 -1.71 -1.08
C LYS A 484 -13.36 -2.05 -1.78
N GLY A 485 -13.81 -3.29 -1.64
CA GLY A 485 -15.09 -3.77 -2.16
C GLY A 485 -15.03 -4.27 -3.61
N ALA A 486 -16.19 -4.51 -4.21
CA ALA A 486 -16.31 -5.16 -5.52
C ALA A 486 -15.59 -4.40 -6.64
N LEU A 487 -15.67 -3.06 -6.59
CA LEU A 487 -15.14 -2.16 -7.59
C LEU A 487 -13.65 -1.81 -7.41
N TYR A 488 -13.05 -2.21 -6.29
CA TYR A 488 -11.61 -2.07 -6.08
C TYR A 488 -10.84 -3.17 -6.81
N THR A 489 -9.92 -2.78 -7.69
CA THR A 489 -9.10 -3.68 -8.51
C THR A 489 -7.69 -3.14 -8.68
N ALA A 490 -6.81 -3.93 -9.29
CA ALA A 490 -5.38 -3.63 -9.41
C ALA A 490 -5.05 -2.44 -10.33
N ILE A 491 -6.02 -1.93 -11.10
CA ILE A 491 -5.85 -0.69 -11.87
C ILE A 491 -5.86 0.57 -10.99
N TYR A 492 -5.96 0.43 -9.66
CA TYR A 492 -5.87 1.57 -8.77
C TYR A 492 -4.59 2.37 -9.07
N PRO A 493 -4.69 3.69 -9.31
CA PRO A 493 -3.60 4.46 -9.92
C PRO A 493 -2.48 4.78 -8.91
N VAL A 494 -1.55 3.83 -8.71
CA VAL A 494 -0.39 3.98 -7.80
C VAL A 494 0.55 5.09 -8.26
N TRP A 495 0.85 5.20 -9.56
CA TRP A 495 1.70 6.28 -10.08
C TRP A 495 1.07 7.67 -9.88
N PRO A 496 -0.22 7.91 -10.22
CA PRO A 496 -0.87 9.17 -9.86
C PRO A 496 -0.91 9.46 -8.37
N LEU A 497 -1.06 8.45 -7.51
CA LEU A 497 -0.96 8.61 -6.06
C LEU A 497 0.44 9.09 -5.64
N PHE A 498 1.51 8.53 -6.21
CA PHE A 498 2.87 8.99 -5.97
C PHE A 498 3.04 10.48 -6.33
N VAL A 499 2.66 10.86 -7.55
CA VAL A 499 2.73 12.26 -8.03
C VAL A 499 1.92 13.19 -7.13
N ALA A 500 0.71 12.79 -6.73
CA ALA A 500 -0.12 13.57 -5.82
C ALA A 500 0.54 13.71 -4.44
N ALA A 501 1.11 12.65 -3.89
CA ALA A 501 1.67 12.67 -2.53
C ALA A 501 2.94 13.53 -2.42
N VAL A 502 3.78 13.57 -3.46
CA VAL A 502 5.00 14.40 -3.48
C VAL A 502 4.71 15.88 -3.80
N THR A 503 3.56 16.18 -4.41
CA THR A 503 3.15 17.57 -4.73
C THR A 503 2.16 18.16 -3.72
N ALA A 504 1.37 17.36 -3.00
CA ALA A 504 0.34 17.84 -2.08
C ALA A 504 0.83 18.24 -0.68
N THR A 505 0.19 19.24 -0.07
CA THR A 505 0.46 19.70 1.31
C THR A 505 0.43 18.55 2.33
N SER A 506 1.02 18.75 3.52
CA SER A 506 1.07 17.67 4.54
C SER A 506 -0.32 17.10 4.84
N ASP A 507 -1.31 17.96 5.10
CA ASP A 507 -2.69 17.54 5.39
C ASP A 507 -3.30 16.70 4.25
N LYS A 508 -3.09 17.12 2.99
CA LYS A 508 -3.61 16.40 1.83
C LYS A 508 -2.88 15.07 1.64
N ARG A 509 -1.56 15.02 1.85
CA ARG A 509 -0.80 13.77 1.81
C ARG A 509 -1.27 12.80 2.90
N ASP A 510 -1.52 13.28 4.11
CA ASP A 510 -2.00 12.41 5.20
C ASP A 510 -3.42 11.88 4.93
N ARG A 511 -4.29 12.66 4.29
CA ARG A 511 -5.59 12.18 3.80
C ARG A 511 -5.45 11.09 2.74
N LEU A 512 -4.54 11.25 1.77
CA LEU A 512 -4.26 10.21 0.78
C LEU A 512 -3.79 8.92 1.47
N TYR A 513 -2.91 9.05 2.48
CA TYR A 513 -2.39 7.91 3.22
C TYR A 513 -3.48 7.19 3.99
N GLN A 514 -4.38 7.94 4.65
CA GLN A 514 -5.53 7.38 5.35
C GLN A 514 -6.48 6.67 4.39
N HIS A 515 -6.71 7.25 3.20
CA HIS A 515 -7.58 6.66 2.18
C HIS A 515 -7.07 5.30 1.73
N VAL A 516 -5.77 5.15 1.50
CA VAL A 516 -5.18 3.92 0.96
C VAL A 516 -4.78 2.89 2.01
N VAL A 517 -5.12 3.10 3.30
CA VAL A 517 -4.89 2.10 4.36
C VAL A 517 -5.45 0.71 3.99
N PRO A 518 -6.68 0.58 3.45
CA PRO A 518 -7.21 -0.73 3.06
C PRO A 518 -6.38 -1.44 1.98
N ILE A 519 -5.73 -0.67 1.08
CA ILE A 519 -4.82 -1.23 0.06
C ILE A 519 -3.52 -1.67 0.71
N ARG A 520 -2.95 -0.83 1.58
CA ARG A 520 -1.68 -1.09 2.26
C ARG A 520 -1.73 -2.31 3.16
N GLU A 521 -2.85 -2.51 3.86
CA GLU A 521 -3.05 -3.60 4.83
C GLU A 521 -3.77 -4.81 4.21
N GLY A 522 -4.15 -4.74 2.93
CA GLY A 522 -4.80 -5.81 2.20
C GLY A 522 -3.81 -6.76 1.54
N ASP A 523 -4.15 -7.19 0.32
CA ASP A 523 -3.39 -8.22 -0.40
C ASP A 523 -2.03 -7.72 -0.90
N LYS A 524 -1.16 -8.65 -1.33
CA LYS A 524 0.12 -8.34 -2.00
C LYS A 524 -0.07 -7.31 -3.13
N ASN A 525 0.67 -6.20 -3.03
CA ASN A 525 0.67 -5.13 -4.03
C ASN A 525 1.93 -4.25 -3.90
N THR A 526 2.10 -3.31 -4.84
CA THR A 526 3.28 -2.45 -4.99
C THR A 526 3.25 -1.20 -4.09
N LEU A 527 2.08 -0.85 -3.56
CA LEU A 527 1.86 0.41 -2.82
C LEU A 527 2.73 0.58 -1.56
N PRO A 528 2.97 -0.45 -0.72
CA PRO A 528 3.78 -0.27 0.49
C PRO A 528 5.17 0.29 0.21
N ALA A 529 5.83 -0.17 -0.86
CA ALA A 529 7.15 0.34 -1.26
C ALA A 529 7.09 1.82 -1.67
N VAL A 530 6.04 2.21 -2.40
CA VAL A 530 5.79 3.59 -2.83
C VAL A 530 5.54 4.50 -1.64
N LEU A 531 4.66 4.11 -0.72
CA LEU A 531 4.37 4.87 0.49
C LEU A 531 5.59 4.99 1.40
N ARG A 532 6.43 3.95 1.48
CA ARG A 532 7.70 3.99 2.22
C ARG A 532 8.63 5.04 1.62
N ARG A 533 8.81 5.04 0.29
CA ARG A 533 9.64 6.03 -0.42
C ARG A 533 9.13 7.46 -0.21
N VAL A 534 7.84 7.72 -0.38
CA VAL A 534 7.26 9.06 -0.16
C VAL A 534 7.38 9.47 1.31
N SER A 535 7.25 8.54 2.25
CA SER A 535 7.41 8.82 3.68
C SER A 535 8.84 9.24 4.02
N GLY A 536 9.84 8.60 3.42
CA GLY A 536 11.24 8.99 3.54
C GLY A 536 11.52 10.40 3.04
N MET A 537 10.74 10.90 2.05
CA MET A 537 10.86 12.25 1.51
C MET A 537 10.20 13.35 2.35
N ARG A 538 9.43 13.01 3.40
CA ARG A 538 8.58 13.97 4.12
C ARG A 538 9.34 15.17 4.68
N VAL A 539 10.52 14.93 5.25
CA VAL A 539 11.36 15.99 5.85
C VAL A 539 11.86 16.93 4.76
N TRP A 540 12.44 16.38 3.69
CA TRP A 540 12.91 17.18 2.55
C TRP A 540 11.77 17.99 1.93
N LEU A 541 10.61 17.38 1.73
CA LEU A 541 9.41 18.02 1.19
C LEU A 541 8.89 19.17 2.06
N ALA A 542 9.08 19.10 3.38
CA ALA A 542 8.67 20.14 4.34
C ALA A 542 9.66 21.31 4.41
N GLN A 543 10.92 21.09 4.04
CA GLN A 543 11.99 22.10 4.04
C GLN A 543 12.01 22.97 2.76
N GLN A 544 11.17 22.66 1.77
CA GLN A 544 11.12 23.42 0.51
C GLN A 544 10.55 24.83 0.74
N ASP A 545 11.19 25.83 0.13
CA ASP A 545 10.76 27.24 0.21
C ASP A 545 9.44 27.46 -0.54
N GLN A 546 8.40 27.85 0.20
CA GLN A 546 7.05 28.08 -0.32
C GLN A 546 6.96 29.31 -1.23
N SER A 547 7.90 30.25 -1.12
CA SER A 547 7.94 31.46 -1.95
C SER A 547 8.45 31.16 -3.37
N VAL A 548 9.20 30.06 -3.54
CA VAL A 548 9.81 29.68 -4.81
C VAL A 548 8.79 28.96 -5.68
N GLN A 549 8.32 29.65 -6.72
CA GLN A 549 7.33 29.14 -7.67
C GLN A 549 7.96 28.28 -8.79
N ARG A 550 9.23 28.54 -9.11
CA ARG A 550 10.01 27.78 -10.09
C ARG A 550 11.42 27.54 -9.59
N ARG A 551 11.90 26.30 -9.73
CA ARG A 551 13.27 25.89 -9.46
C ARG A 551 13.66 24.79 -10.42
N GLU A 552 14.66 25.01 -11.26
CA GLU A 552 15.15 23.96 -12.16
C GLU A 552 15.72 22.79 -11.37
N GLY A 553 15.49 21.56 -11.85
CA GLY A 553 16.04 20.34 -11.25
C GLY A 553 15.46 19.94 -9.89
N TRP A 554 14.45 20.65 -9.35
CA TRP A 554 13.89 20.31 -8.03
C TRP A 554 13.30 18.89 -7.97
N TRP A 555 12.76 18.41 -9.10
CA TRP A 555 12.27 17.05 -9.22
C TRP A 555 13.42 16.03 -9.19
N ASP A 556 14.54 16.30 -9.86
CA ASP A 556 15.75 15.46 -9.78
C ASP A 556 16.30 15.39 -8.37
N GLU A 557 16.40 16.54 -7.71
CA GLU A 557 16.86 16.63 -6.33
C GLU A 557 15.96 15.81 -5.40
N MET A 558 14.64 15.94 -5.52
CA MET A 558 13.67 15.15 -4.77
C MET A 558 13.87 13.64 -4.94
N LEU A 559 14.21 13.20 -6.14
CA LEU A 559 14.47 11.79 -6.45
C LEU A 559 15.86 11.31 -6.01
N GLY A 560 16.76 12.24 -5.67
CA GLY A 560 18.10 11.95 -5.19
C GLY A 560 18.13 11.10 -3.90
N PRO A 561 19.29 10.50 -3.59
CA PRO A 561 19.46 9.70 -2.36
C PRO A 561 19.31 10.56 -1.10
N ASP A 562 19.77 11.80 -1.13
CA ASP A 562 19.80 12.70 0.03
C ASP A 562 18.41 13.23 0.44
N SER A 563 17.44 13.13 -0.46
CA SER A 563 16.08 13.66 -0.27
C SER A 563 15.15 12.68 0.41
N SER A 564 15.59 11.45 0.69
CA SER A 564 14.77 10.41 1.30
C SER A 564 15.57 9.56 2.26
N THR A 565 15.04 9.34 3.48
CA THR A 565 15.62 8.39 4.44
C THR A 565 15.47 6.92 4.01
N THR A 566 14.76 6.65 2.92
CA THR A 566 14.60 5.33 2.32
C THR A 566 15.22 5.36 0.93
N GLY A 567 16.38 4.73 0.73
CA GLY A 567 17.01 4.58 -0.59
C GLY A 567 16.19 3.65 -1.51
N LEU A 568 16.30 3.84 -2.83
CA LEU A 568 15.72 2.92 -3.83
C LEU A 568 16.61 1.71 -4.14
N GLY A 569 17.83 1.65 -3.58
CA GLY A 569 18.81 0.61 -3.87
C GLY A 569 19.15 0.56 -5.36
N ARG A 570 19.39 -0.64 -5.90
CA ARG A 570 19.54 -0.88 -7.35
C ARG A 570 18.21 -1.21 -8.05
N GLY A 571 17.10 -1.16 -7.32
CA GLY A 571 15.78 -1.57 -7.81
C GLY A 571 14.97 -0.40 -8.36
N LEU A 572 14.16 -0.68 -9.38
CA LEU A 572 13.15 0.27 -9.87
C LEU A 572 11.93 0.28 -8.94
N LEU A 573 11.42 1.49 -8.65
CA LEU A 573 10.16 1.63 -7.92
C LEU A 573 9.00 1.23 -8.83
N CYS A 574 8.31 0.13 -8.51
CA CYS A 574 7.14 -0.31 -9.28
C CYS A 574 5.96 0.62 -8.97
N LEU A 575 5.57 1.42 -9.96
CA LEU A 575 4.54 2.47 -9.84
C LEU A 575 3.27 2.16 -10.63
N GLY A 576 3.23 1.08 -11.41
CA GLY A 576 2.07 0.67 -12.19
C GLY A 576 1.23 -0.40 -11.53
#